data_AF-A0A0A0KWG0-F1
#
_entry.id   AF-A0A0A0KWG0-F1
#
_cell.length_a   1.000
_cell.length_b   1.000
_cell.length_c   1.000
_cell.angle_alpha   90.00
_cell.angle_beta   90.00
_cell.angle_gamma   90.00
#
_symmetry.space_group_name_H-M   'P 1'
#
loop_
_entity.id
_entity.type
_entity.pdbx_description
1 polymer ?
#
loop_
_entity_poly.entity_id
_entity_poly.type
_entity_poly.pdbx_seq_one_letter_code
_entity_poly.pdbx_strand_id
1 'polypeptide(L)'
;MEKCRFLIVAFLSLVFIFPVSFGWGIDGHFTVCKIAQSRLSKAAADAVQELLPESAQGDLASVCIWADRVKFRYRWSPPLHFIDTPDSLCTYQYDRDCKDEAGEKGRCVAGAINNYTSQLLTYNAQPSNSEYNLTEALLFLSHFMGDIHQPLHVGFTGDRGGNTIDVHWYTRKQNLHHIWDSNIIETAEGKFYDFSVDGLVDAIQTNIKNEWADQVEEWEKCGSDEVPCTEMYVAQETVC
;
A
#
# COMPACT_ATOMS: atom_id res chain seq x y z
N MET A 1 -8.27 2.41 -45.94
CA MET A 1 -8.29 1.44 -44.80
C MET A 1 -6.97 1.39 -44.04
N GLU A 2 -5.81 1.59 -44.67
CA GLU A 2 -4.50 1.56 -43.98
C GLU A 2 -4.28 2.71 -42.99
N LYS A 3 -4.71 3.95 -43.31
CA LYS A 3 -4.59 5.10 -42.39
C LYS A 3 -5.39 4.92 -41.09
N CYS A 4 -6.51 4.20 -41.14
CA CYS A 4 -7.34 3.90 -39.95
C CYS A 4 -6.69 2.81 -39.09
N ARG A 5 -6.00 1.83 -39.71
CA ARG A 5 -5.20 0.82 -39.00
C ARG A 5 -4.00 1.43 -38.28
N PHE A 6 -3.30 2.38 -38.89
CA PHE A 6 -2.18 3.07 -38.23
C PHE A 6 -2.62 3.93 -37.04
N LEU A 7 -3.79 4.58 -37.11
CA LEU A 7 -4.35 5.34 -35.99
C LEU A 7 -4.78 4.43 -34.83
N ILE A 8 -5.36 3.26 -35.12
CA ILE A 8 -5.76 2.27 -34.09
C ILE A 8 -4.53 1.65 -33.42
N VAL A 9 -3.46 1.35 -34.18
CA VAL A 9 -2.20 0.82 -33.62
C VAL A 9 -1.48 1.89 -32.77
N ALA A 10 -1.47 3.15 -33.21
CA ALA A 10 -0.90 4.25 -32.43
C ALA A 10 -1.69 4.50 -31.13
N PHE A 11 -3.02 4.39 -31.15
CA PHE A 11 -3.85 4.57 -29.96
C PHE A 11 -3.75 3.39 -28.97
N LEU A 12 -3.60 2.15 -29.47
CA LEU A 12 -3.35 0.97 -28.63
C LEU A 12 -1.93 0.97 -28.01
N SER A 13 -0.97 1.63 -28.64
CA SER A 13 0.40 1.76 -28.12
C SER A 13 0.52 2.82 -27.01
N LEU A 14 -0.41 3.79 -26.98
CA LEU A 14 -0.40 4.88 -25.99
C LEU A 14 -1.06 4.51 -24.64
N VAL A 15 -1.77 3.38 -24.56
CA VAL A 15 -2.42 2.92 -23.31
C VAL A 15 -1.46 2.16 -22.39
N PHE A 16 -0.24 1.83 -22.84
CA PHE A 16 0.73 1.02 -22.08
C PHE A 16 1.89 1.83 -21.45
N ILE A 17 1.81 3.16 -21.37
CA ILE A 17 2.90 4.01 -20.82
C ILE A 17 2.53 4.68 -19.49
N PHE A 18 1.62 4.07 -18.73
CA PHE A 18 1.47 4.42 -17.31
C PHE A 18 2.21 3.37 -16.51
N PRO A 19 3.34 3.71 -15.85
CA PRO A 19 3.87 2.84 -14.82
C PRO A 19 2.75 2.67 -13.80
N VAL A 20 2.37 1.42 -13.63
CA VAL A 20 1.44 1.05 -12.60
C VAL A 20 2.28 1.05 -11.33
N SER A 21 2.25 2.16 -10.60
CA SER A 21 2.72 2.17 -9.21
C SER A 21 1.79 1.22 -8.46
N PHE A 22 2.37 0.11 -8.04
CA PHE A 22 1.86 -0.74 -6.97
C PHE A 22 2.56 -0.21 -5.72
N GLY A 23 1.97 -0.39 -4.55
CA GLY A 23 2.70 -0.35 -3.28
C GLY A 23 3.95 -1.18 -3.28
N TRP A 24 4.32 -1.59 -2.08
CA TRP A 24 5.00 -2.87 -1.94
C TRP A 24 4.51 -3.89 -2.97
N GLY A 25 5.41 -4.66 -3.55
CA GLY A 25 5.03 -5.73 -4.47
C GLY A 25 4.16 -6.78 -3.78
N ILE A 26 3.82 -7.84 -4.52
CA ILE A 26 3.00 -8.95 -4.00
C ILE A 26 3.54 -9.44 -2.64
N ASP A 27 4.85 -9.68 -2.56
CA ASP A 27 5.47 -10.26 -1.38
C ASP A 27 5.57 -9.28 -0.21
N GLY A 28 5.71 -7.98 -0.47
CA GLY A 28 5.70 -6.97 0.58
C GLY A 28 4.31 -6.78 1.20
N HIS A 29 3.25 -6.69 0.40
CA HIS A 29 1.87 -6.67 0.94
C HIS A 29 1.51 -7.96 1.67
N PHE A 30 1.92 -9.10 1.11
CA PHE A 30 1.74 -10.39 1.78
C PHE A 30 2.42 -10.38 3.14
N THR A 31 3.68 -9.96 3.21
CA THR A 31 4.48 -9.89 4.43
C THR A 31 3.85 -9.00 5.49
N VAL A 32 3.50 -7.76 5.13
CA VAL A 32 2.84 -6.80 6.04
C VAL A 32 1.56 -7.39 6.62
N CYS A 33 0.69 -7.92 5.77
CA CYS A 33 -0.58 -8.49 6.21
C CYS A 33 -0.45 -9.77 7.02
N LYS A 34 0.54 -10.62 6.71
CA LYS A 34 0.80 -11.85 7.46
C LYS A 34 1.27 -11.54 8.87
N ILE A 35 2.18 -10.56 9.00
CA ILE A 35 2.64 -10.05 10.29
C ILE A 35 1.47 -9.43 11.05
N ALA A 36 0.70 -8.54 10.41
CA ALA A 36 -0.44 -7.87 11.04
C ALA A 36 -1.47 -8.89 11.57
N GLN A 37 -1.85 -9.88 10.76
CA GLN A 37 -2.83 -10.89 11.15
C GLN A 37 -2.40 -11.70 12.38
N SER A 38 -1.11 -12.01 12.51
CA SER A 38 -0.55 -12.73 13.67
C SER A 38 -0.58 -11.92 14.98
N ARG A 39 -0.78 -10.60 14.88
CA ARG A 39 -0.76 -9.66 16.01
C ARG A 39 -2.15 -9.11 16.34
N LEU A 40 -3.20 -9.57 15.65
CA LEU A 40 -4.56 -9.14 15.94
C LEU A 40 -4.99 -9.59 17.34
N SER A 41 -5.70 -8.71 18.05
CA SER A 41 -6.46 -9.12 19.23
C SER A 41 -7.51 -10.16 18.84
N LYS A 42 -8.01 -10.94 19.79
CA LYS A 42 -9.04 -11.95 19.52
C LYS A 42 -10.28 -11.35 18.83
N ALA A 43 -10.75 -10.20 19.30
CA ALA A 43 -11.89 -9.51 18.71
C ALA A 43 -11.62 -9.05 17.26
N ALA A 44 -10.43 -8.51 16.98
CA ALA A 44 -10.06 -8.11 15.63
C ALA A 44 -9.88 -9.32 14.69
N ALA A 45 -9.30 -10.42 15.19
CA ALA A 45 -9.15 -11.65 14.44
C ALA A 45 -10.51 -12.26 14.06
N ASP A 46 -11.50 -12.23 14.97
CA ASP A 46 -12.86 -12.70 14.70
C ASP A 46 -13.56 -11.82 13.63
N ALA A 47 -13.45 -10.50 13.73
CA ALA A 47 -13.99 -9.58 12.73
C ALA A 47 -13.34 -9.76 11.35
N VAL A 48 -12.01 -9.92 11.30
CA VAL A 48 -11.29 -10.20 10.05
C VAL A 48 -11.76 -11.54 9.46
N GLN A 49 -11.91 -12.57 10.27
CA GLN A 49 -12.38 -13.87 9.81
C GLN A 49 -13.80 -13.82 9.23
N GLU A 50 -14.68 -12.97 9.76
CA GLU A 50 -16.04 -12.77 9.24
C GLU A 50 -16.06 -11.95 7.95
N LEU A 51 -15.23 -10.91 7.85
CA LEU A 51 -15.19 -10.01 6.70
C LEU A 51 -14.46 -10.59 5.51
N LEU A 52 -13.53 -11.53 5.72
CA LEU A 52 -12.77 -12.15 4.65
C LEU A 52 -13.67 -13.03 3.75
N PRO A 53 -13.49 -12.98 2.42
CA PRO A 53 -14.18 -13.90 1.53
C PRO A 53 -13.74 -15.34 1.77
N GLU A 54 -14.63 -16.31 1.58
CA GLU A 54 -14.31 -17.74 1.74
C GLU A 54 -13.08 -18.18 0.92
N SER A 55 -12.86 -17.58 -0.25
CA SER A 55 -11.70 -17.87 -1.10
C SER A 55 -10.36 -17.54 -0.45
N ALA A 56 -10.33 -16.63 0.53
CA ALA A 56 -9.13 -16.30 1.30
C ALA A 56 -8.79 -17.38 2.33
N GLN A 57 -9.71 -18.30 2.65
CA GLN A 57 -9.53 -19.37 3.63
C GLN A 57 -9.03 -18.86 5.01
N GLY A 58 -9.48 -17.67 5.39
CA GLY A 58 -9.05 -17.01 6.63
C GLY A 58 -7.66 -16.39 6.58
N ASP A 59 -6.95 -16.35 5.44
CA ASP A 59 -5.64 -15.72 5.31
C ASP A 59 -5.76 -14.30 4.71
N LEU A 60 -5.58 -13.28 5.54
CA LEU A 60 -5.64 -11.88 5.12
C LEU A 60 -4.55 -11.57 4.07
N ALA A 61 -3.35 -12.14 4.25
CA ALA A 61 -2.22 -11.90 3.35
C ALA A 61 -2.52 -12.33 1.91
N SER A 62 -3.33 -13.38 1.72
CA SER A 62 -3.72 -13.91 0.41
C SER A 62 -4.53 -12.92 -0.44
N VAL A 63 -5.16 -11.92 0.19
CA VAL A 63 -6.02 -10.93 -0.45
C VAL A 63 -5.51 -9.50 -0.32
N CYS A 64 -4.36 -9.26 0.33
CA CYS A 64 -3.83 -7.92 0.51
C CYS A 64 -3.36 -7.24 -0.78
N ILE A 65 -3.15 -7.99 -1.87
CA ILE A 65 -2.88 -7.40 -3.20
C ILE A 65 -4.16 -7.01 -3.97
N TRP A 66 -5.35 -7.21 -3.37
CA TRP A 66 -6.61 -7.03 -4.09
C TRP A 66 -6.84 -5.59 -4.58
N ALA A 67 -6.47 -4.57 -3.79
CA ALA A 67 -6.67 -3.17 -4.15
C ALA A 67 -5.96 -2.82 -5.48
N ASP A 68 -4.73 -3.30 -5.62
CA ASP A 68 -3.95 -3.18 -6.85
C ASP A 68 -4.56 -3.86 -8.07
N ARG A 69 -5.27 -4.98 -7.86
CA ARG A 69 -5.96 -5.69 -8.95
C ARG A 69 -7.21 -4.94 -9.42
N VAL A 70 -7.85 -4.17 -8.54
CA VAL A 70 -9.11 -3.48 -8.86
C VAL A 70 -8.93 -2.04 -9.32
N LYS A 71 -7.74 -1.43 -9.23
CA LYS A 71 -7.55 0.00 -9.58
C LYS A 71 -7.94 0.40 -11.01
N PHE A 72 -7.92 -0.53 -11.97
CA PHE A 72 -8.42 -0.27 -13.32
C PHE A 72 -9.95 -0.45 -13.47
N ARG A 73 -10.56 -1.23 -12.58
CA ARG A 73 -12.01 -1.40 -12.48
C ARG A 73 -12.63 -0.26 -11.68
N TYR A 74 -12.01 0.10 -10.57
CA TYR A 74 -12.38 1.18 -9.68
C TYR A 74 -11.50 2.38 -9.97
N ARG A 75 -11.83 3.10 -11.05
CA ARG A 75 -11.02 4.21 -11.59
C ARG A 75 -10.77 5.37 -10.61
N TRP A 76 -11.52 5.41 -9.52
CA TRP A 76 -11.38 6.38 -8.45
C TRP A 76 -10.26 6.00 -7.45
N SER A 77 -9.82 4.73 -7.42
CA SER A 77 -8.88 4.23 -6.42
C SER A 77 -7.38 4.42 -6.72
N PRO A 78 -6.88 4.58 -7.97
CA PRO A 78 -5.44 4.70 -8.20
C PRO A 78 -4.73 5.78 -7.38
N PRO A 79 -5.26 7.02 -7.23
CA PRO A 79 -4.62 8.06 -6.41
C PRO A 79 -4.56 7.71 -4.92
N LEU A 80 -5.34 6.72 -4.46
CA LEU A 80 -5.39 6.32 -3.06
C LEU A 80 -4.19 5.45 -2.64
N HIS A 81 -3.34 5.04 -3.59
CA HIS A 81 -2.17 4.23 -3.30
C HIS A 81 -0.96 5.07 -2.85
N PHE A 82 -0.93 6.38 -3.10
CA PHE A 82 0.27 7.19 -2.86
C PHE A 82 -0.07 8.60 -2.38
N ILE A 83 0.97 9.38 -2.08
CA ILE A 83 0.97 10.81 -1.81
C ILE A 83 2.06 11.43 -2.68
N ASP A 84 1.69 12.42 -3.48
CA ASP A 84 2.62 13.28 -4.20
C ASP A 84 3.02 14.47 -3.33
N THR A 85 4.31 14.55 -2.99
CA THR A 85 4.88 15.70 -2.27
C THR A 85 5.65 16.63 -3.22
N PRO A 86 5.74 17.94 -2.92
CA PRO A 86 6.52 18.86 -3.75
C PRO A 86 8.00 18.48 -3.82
N ASP A 87 8.57 18.56 -5.01
CA ASP A 87 9.97 18.24 -5.27
C ASP A 87 10.93 18.95 -4.30
N SER A 88 11.88 18.20 -3.76
CA SER A 88 12.93 18.69 -2.84
C SER A 88 12.42 19.31 -1.52
N LEU A 89 11.12 19.23 -1.22
CA LEU A 89 10.57 19.81 0.00
C LEU A 89 10.71 18.87 1.21
N CYS A 90 10.75 17.56 0.97
CA CYS A 90 11.01 16.52 1.97
C CYS A 90 10.15 16.62 3.24
N THR A 91 8.95 17.17 3.11
CA THR A 91 7.98 17.26 4.19
C THR A 91 6.62 16.98 3.62
N TYR A 92 5.78 16.37 4.43
CA TYR A 92 4.38 16.16 4.13
C TYR A 92 3.50 17.14 4.91
N GLN A 93 2.41 17.59 4.27
CA GLN A 93 1.29 18.26 4.94
C GLN A 93 -0.02 17.81 4.29
N TYR A 94 -0.93 17.22 5.07
CA TYR A 94 -2.20 16.69 4.57
C TYR A 94 -2.98 17.65 3.67
N ASP A 95 -3.19 18.88 4.14
CA ASP A 95 -3.97 19.89 3.42
C ASP A 95 -3.35 20.31 2.08
N ARG A 96 -2.03 20.19 1.97
CA ARG A 96 -1.26 20.55 0.77
C ARG A 96 -1.16 19.38 -0.20
N ASP A 97 -0.90 18.19 0.32
CA ASP A 97 -0.41 17.02 -0.45
C ASP A 97 -1.46 15.93 -0.60
N CYS A 98 -2.40 15.79 0.33
CA CYS A 98 -3.43 14.75 0.26
C CYS A 98 -4.57 15.14 -0.68
N LYS A 99 -4.34 14.98 -1.99
CA LYS A 99 -5.29 15.25 -3.06
C LYS A 99 -4.93 14.47 -4.31
N ASP A 100 -5.89 14.27 -5.21
CA ASP A 100 -5.61 13.70 -6.52
C ASP A 100 -5.13 14.76 -7.55
N GLU A 101 -4.87 14.33 -8.78
CA GLU A 101 -4.47 15.21 -9.89
C GLU A 101 -5.52 16.29 -10.22
N ALA A 102 -6.80 16.06 -9.90
CA ALA A 102 -7.88 17.03 -10.08
C ALA A 102 -7.98 18.03 -8.92
N GLY A 103 -7.18 17.83 -7.86
CA GLY A 103 -7.18 18.66 -6.65
C GLY A 103 -8.29 18.30 -5.66
N GLU A 104 -8.96 17.16 -5.80
CA GLU A 104 -9.96 16.70 -4.84
C GLU A 104 -9.25 16.28 -3.55
N LYS A 105 -9.49 17.02 -2.47
CA LYS A 105 -8.88 16.79 -1.16
C LYS A 105 -9.24 15.43 -0.58
N GLY A 106 -8.30 14.84 0.17
CA GLY A 106 -8.47 13.55 0.84
C GLY A 106 -8.28 12.34 -0.07
N ARG A 107 -8.02 12.54 -1.37
CA ARG A 107 -7.77 11.46 -2.33
C ARG A 107 -6.28 11.11 -2.43
N CYS A 108 -5.76 10.58 -1.34
CA CYS A 108 -4.39 10.06 -1.23
C CYS A 108 -4.37 8.86 -0.28
N VAL A 109 -3.24 8.18 -0.11
CA VAL A 109 -3.16 7.01 0.81
C VAL A 109 -3.51 7.33 2.26
N ALA A 110 -3.07 8.48 2.81
CA ALA A 110 -3.45 8.88 4.18
C ALA A 110 -4.97 9.10 4.31
N GLY A 111 -5.58 9.79 3.34
CA GLY A 111 -7.03 10.00 3.33
C GLY A 111 -7.82 8.71 3.13
N ALA A 112 -7.28 7.76 2.36
CA ALA A 112 -7.87 6.43 2.19
C ALA A 112 -7.86 5.63 3.50
N ILE A 113 -6.73 5.63 4.22
CA ILE A 113 -6.63 4.98 5.53
C ILE A 113 -7.64 5.61 6.50
N ASN A 114 -7.70 6.94 6.60
CA ASN A 114 -8.70 7.63 7.44
C ASN A 114 -10.15 7.22 7.09
N ASN A 115 -10.47 7.14 5.80
CA ASN A 115 -11.79 6.76 5.31
C ASN A 115 -12.14 5.31 5.66
N TYR A 116 -11.29 4.35 5.29
CA TYR A 116 -11.61 2.92 5.49
C TYR A 116 -11.51 2.48 6.95
N THR A 117 -10.66 3.12 7.76
CA THR A 117 -10.73 2.99 9.22
C THR A 117 -12.08 3.46 9.75
N SER A 118 -12.56 4.64 9.33
CA SER A 118 -13.87 5.17 9.75
C SER A 118 -15.03 4.26 9.35
N GLN A 119 -14.96 3.62 8.18
CA GLN A 119 -15.94 2.62 7.75
C GLN A 119 -15.91 1.36 8.63
N LEU A 120 -14.72 0.82 8.93
CA LEU A 120 -14.61 -0.37 9.78
C LEU A 120 -15.05 -0.13 11.22
N LEU A 121 -14.97 1.10 11.73
CA LEU A 121 -15.55 1.46 13.03
C LEU A 121 -17.07 1.27 13.07
N THR A 122 -17.76 1.20 11.92
CA THR A 122 -19.20 0.90 11.86
C THR A 122 -19.52 -0.59 11.85
N TYR A 123 -18.52 -1.49 11.93
CA TYR A 123 -18.73 -2.95 11.88
C TYR A 123 -19.71 -3.46 12.95
N ASN A 124 -19.69 -2.89 14.16
CA ASN A 124 -20.63 -3.25 15.24
C ASN A 124 -21.90 -2.38 15.26
N ALA A 125 -22.10 -1.49 14.27
CA ALA A 125 -23.30 -0.67 14.19
C ALA A 125 -24.51 -1.50 13.71
N GLN A 126 -25.72 -1.03 14.02
CA GLN A 126 -26.95 -1.75 13.66
C GLN A 126 -27.03 -2.00 12.13
N PRO A 127 -27.39 -3.22 11.67
CA PRO A 127 -27.30 -3.63 10.26
C PRO A 127 -28.08 -2.77 9.25
N SER A 128 -29.08 -2.00 9.71
CA SER A 128 -29.88 -1.15 8.84
C SER A 128 -29.18 0.15 8.40
N ASN A 129 -27.98 0.44 8.92
CA ASN A 129 -27.30 1.73 8.73
C ASN A 129 -25.92 1.65 8.03
N SER A 130 -25.41 0.47 7.68
CA SER A 130 -24.11 0.38 6.99
C SER A 130 -24.30 0.47 5.48
N GLU A 131 -24.07 1.66 4.91
CA GLU A 131 -24.01 1.86 3.44
C GLU A 131 -22.73 1.26 2.82
N TYR A 132 -21.76 0.85 3.64
CA TYR A 132 -20.42 0.46 3.20
C TYR A 132 -20.26 -1.06 3.05
N ASN A 133 -19.44 -1.45 2.06
CA ASN A 133 -18.93 -2.81 1.93
C ASN A 133 -17.69 -2.96 2.83
N LEU A 134 -17.88 -3.53 4.03
CA LEU A 134 -16.82 -3.64 5.03
C LEU A 134 -15.73 -4.67 4.65
N THR A 135 -16.02 -5.63 3.78
CA THR A 135 -14.98 -6.49 3.19
C THR A 135 -14.04 -5.64 2.33
N GLU A 136 -14.57 -4.81 1.43
CA GLU A 136 -13.72 -3.92 0.63
C GLU A 136 -12.96 -2.93 1.53
N ALA A 137 -13.60 -2.41 2.58
CA ALA A 137 -12.92 -1.53 3.54
C ALA A 137 -11.73 -2.21 4.23
N LEU A 138 -11.89 -3.47 4.66
CA LEU A 138 -10.80 -4.27 5.24
C LEU A 138 -9.66 -4.48 4.24
N LEU A 139 -9.99 -4.86 2.99
CA LEU A 139 -8.98 -5.14 1.97
C LEU A 139 -8.21 -3.87 1.57
N PHE A 140 -8.92 -2.76 1.40
CA PHE A 140 -8.30 -1.47 1.12
C PHE A 140 -7.43 -1.00 2.28
N LEU A 141 -7.94 -1.01 3.51
CA LEU A 141 -7.15 -0.57 4.67
C LEU A 141 -5.88 -1.40 4.83
N SER A 142 -5.98 -2.73 4.72
CA SER A 142 -4.83 -3.63 4.86
C SER A 142 -3.78 -3.39 3.79
N HIS A 143 -4.21 -3.08 2.56
CA HIS A 143 -3.32 -2.71 1.47
C HIS A 143 -2.65 -1.35 1.68
N PHE A 144 -3.45 -0.31 1.94
CA PHE A 144 -2.96 1.06 2.07
C PHE A 144 -2.08 1.29 3.29
N MET A 145 -2.27 0.52 4.36
CA MET A 145 -1.32 0.47 5.47
C MET A 145 0.05 -0.06 5.04
N GLY A 146 0.13 -0.93 4.03
CA GLY A 146 1.39 -1.29 3.39
C GLY A 146 1.93 -0.12 2.56
N ASP A 147 1.11 0.41 1.65
CA ASP A 147 1.52 1.48 0.72
C ASP A 147 2.11 2.69 1.44
N ILE A 148 1.48 3.16 2.52
CA ILE A 148 1.96 4.34 3.25
C ILE A 148 3.33 4.14 3.90
N HIS A 149 3.75 2.89 4.11
CA HIS A 149 5.08 2.50 4.62
C HIS A 149 6.04 2.09 3.50
N GLN A 150 5.66 2.21 2.22
CA GLN A 150 6.60 2.14 1.11
C GLN A 150 7.14 3.57 0.90
N PRO A 151 8.43 3.84 1.15
CA PRO A 151 8.91 5.22 1.21
C PRO A 151 8.70 6.03 -0.08
N LEU A 152 8.77 5.39 -1.24
CA LEU A 152 8.52 6.04 -2.55
C LEU A 152 7.04 6.17 -2.93
N HIS A 153 6.11 5.67 -2.08
CA HIS A 153 4.69 6.02 -2.16
C HIS A 153 4.39 7.37 -1.51
N VAL A 154 5.33 7.93 -0.76
CA VAL A 154 5.31 9.30 -0.24
C VAL A 154 6.48 10.07 -0.85
N GLY A 155 6.48 10.13 -2.18
CA GLY A 155 7.60 10.60 -2.98
C GLY A 155 7.35 11.95 -3.66
N PHE A 156 8.27 12.33 -4.55
CA PHE A 156 8.15 13.58 -5.30
C PHE A 156 7.20 13.47 -6.49
N THR A 157 6.45 14.54 -6.74
CA THR A 157 5.57 14.64 -7.91
C THR A 157 6.37 14.58 -9.22
N GLY A 158 7.51 15.27 -9.28
CA GLY A 158 8.29 15.45 -10.50
C GLY A 158 8.87 14.16 -11.08
N ASP A 159 9.17 13.18 -10.22
CA ASP A 159 9.69 11.86 -10.61
C ASP A 159 8.69 10.72 -10.45
N ARG A 160 7.43 11.06 -10.08
CA ARG A 160 6.33 10.12 -9.82
C ARG A 160 6.71 9.07 -8.78
N GLY A 161 7.26 9.52 -7.65
CA GLY A 161 7.77 8.63 -6.61
C GLY A 161 8.90 7.74 -7.12
N GLY A 162 9.80 8.26 -7.94
CA GLY A 162 10.92 7.52 -8.52
C GLY A 162 10.57 6.59 -9.69
N ASN A 163 9.32 6.54 -10.16
CA ASN A 163 8.95 5.74 -11.33
C ASN A 163 9.63 6.20 -12.62
N THR A 164 10.00 7.47 -12.73
CA THR A 164 10.72 8.01 -13.90
C THR A 164 12.23 8.02 -13.75
N ILE A 165 12.78 7.45 -12.66
CA ILE A 165 14.21 7.36 -12.42
C ILE A 165 14.71 6.00 -12.91
N ASP A 166 15.19 5.96 -14.14
CA ASP A 166 15.75 4.75 -14.75
C ASP A 166 17.15 4.43 -14.22
N VAL A 167 17.31 3.23 -13.69
CA VAL A 167 18.56 2.70 -13.11
C VAL A 167 18.80 1.25 -13.53
N HIS A 168 19.80 0.61 -12.93
CA HIS A 168 19.98 -0.84 -13.03
C HIS A 168 19.96 -1.45 -11.62
N TRP A 169 19.13 -2.47 -11.43
CA TRP A 169 19.23 -3.37 -10.29
C TRP A 169 20.15 -4.53 -10.66
N TYR A 170 21.38 -4.52 -10.16
CA TYR A 170 22.46 -5.37 -10.63
C TYR A 170 22.63 -5.26 -12.15
N THR A 171 22.29 -6.32 -12.89
CA THR A 171 22.46 -6.43 -14.34
C THR A 171 21.20 -6.13 -15.13
N ARG A 172 20.07 -5.85 -14.46
CA ARG A 172 18.76 -5.63 -15.08
C ARG A 172 18.39 -4.15 -15.03
N LYS A 173 17.92 -3.60 -16.15
CA LYS A 173 17.30 -2.27 -16.19
C LYS A 173 16.05 -2.27 -15.31
N GLN A 174 15.88 -1.21 -14.53
CA GLN A 174 14.70 -1.04 -13.68
C GLN A 174 14.47 0.44 -13.34
N ASN A 175 13.28 0.83 -12.88
CA ASN A 175 13.07 2.14 -12.26
C ASN A 175 13.26 2.09 -10.73
N LEU A 176 13.54 3.23 -10.11
CA LEU A 176 13.82 3.30 -8.67
C LEU A 176 12.63 2.83 -7.81
N HIS A 177 11.40 3.20 -8.17
CA HIS A 177 10.19 2.81 -7.44
C HIS A 177 10.05 1.29 -7.31
N HIS A 178 10.15 0.58 -8.44
CA HIS A 178 10.04 -0.87 -8.48
C HIS A 178 11.16 -1.58 -7.69
N ILE A 179 12.33 -0.96 -7.56
CA ILE A 179 13.40 -1.52 -6.73
C ILE A 179 12.95 -1.59 -5.26
N TRP A 180 12.31 -0.54 -4.77
CA TRP A 180 11.77 -0.50 -3.41
C TRP A 180 10.57 -1.42 -3.26
N ASP A 181 9.62 -1.39 -4.19
CA ASP A 181 8.42 -2.24 -4.12
C ASP A 181 8.75 -3.72 -4.04
N SER A 182 9.67 -4.17 -4.91
CA SER A 182 9.83 -5.60 -5.19
C SER A 182 11.27 -6.06 -5.12
N ASN A 183 12.20 -5.40 -5.83
CA ASN A 183 13.47 -6.07 -6.09
C ASN A 183 14.39 -6.21 -4.88
N ILE A 184 14.32 -5.28 -3.91
CA ILE A 184 15.04 -5.45 -2.63
C ILE A 184 14.53 -6.69 -1.90
N ILE A 185 13.21 -6.85 -1.79
CA ILE A 185 12.54 -7.98 -1.13
C ILE A 185 12.88 -9.29 -1.84
N GLU A 186 12.58 -9.41 -3.14
CA GLU A 186 12.83 -10.61 -3.95
C GLU A 186 14.32 -11.02 -3.91
N THR A 187 15.23 -10.05 -3.88
CA THR A 187 16.67 -10.32 -3.77
C THR A 187 17.04 -10.84 -2.39
N ALA A 188 16.44 -10.30 -1.32
CA ALA A 188 16.65 -10.79 0.04
C ALA A 188 16.11 -12.21 0.20
N GLU A 189 14.90 -12.48 -0.29
CA GLU A 189 14.29 -13.81 -0.33
C GLU A 189 15.18 -14.83 -1.04
N GLY A 190 15.64 -14.52 -2.25
CA GLY A 190 16.52 -15.43 -3.00
C GLY A 190 17.88 -15.65 -2.35
N LYS A 191 18.41 -14.68 -1.58
CA LYS A 191 19.73 -14.80 -0.93
C LYS A 191 19.68 -15.49 0.43
N PHE A 192 18.64 -15.23 1.21
CA PHE A 192 18.62 -15.56 2.64
C PHE A 192 17.50 -16.54 3.03
N TYR A 193 16.47 -16.70 2.19
CA TYR A 193 15.25 -17.41 2.56
C TYR A 193 14.79 -18.43 1.51
N ASP A 194 15.68 -18.89 0.62
CA ASP A 194 15.38 -19.87 -0.43
C ASP A 194 14.15 -19.51 -1.28
N PHE A 195 14.03 -18.22 -1.62
CA PHE A 195 12.89 -17.66 -2.37
C PHE A 195 11.53 -17.82 -1.65
N SER A 196 11.55 -17.93 -0.32
CA SER A 196 10.34 -18.06 0.50
C SER A 196 9.98 -16.74 1.18
N VAL A 197 8.83 -16.17 0.80
CA VAL A 197 8.21 -15.05 1.52
C VAL A 197 7.85 -15.42 2.96
N ASP A 198 7.44 -16.67 3.22
CA ASP A 198 7.16 -17.14 4.59
C ASP A 198 8.45 -17.14 5.43
N GLY A 199 9.60 -17.49 4.84
CA GLY A 199 10.90 -17.42 5.50
C GLY A 199 11.30 -15.99 5.87
N LEU A 200 11.00 -15.02 5.00
CA LEU A 200 11.16 -13.60 5.29
C LEU A 200 10.22 -13.14 6.41
N VAL A 201 8.94 -13.52 6.37
CA VAL A 201 7.94 -13.23 7.42
C VAL A 201 8.42 -13.76 8.77
N ASP A 202 8.85 -15.01 8.84
CA ASP A 202 9.33 -15.64 10.08
C ASP A 202 10.56 -14.92 10.64
N ALA A 203 11.50 -14.52 9.78
CA ALA A 203 12.67 -13.76 10.18
C ALA A 203 12.30 -12.38 10.75
N ILE A 204 11.42 -11.64 10.07
CA ILE A 204 10.94 -10.33 10.54
C ILE A 204 10.21 -10.47 11.88
N GLN A 205 9.29 -11.43 12.02
CA GLN A 205 8.59 -11.66 13.28
C GLN A 205 9.54 -12.04 14.42
N THR A 206 10.59 -12.80 14.11
CA THR A 206 11.64 -13.16 15.08
C THR A 206 12.40 -11.92 15.52
N ASN A 207 12.76 -11.03 14.58
CA ASN A 207 13.47 -9.79 14.89
C ASN A 207 12.59 -8.82 15.71
N ILE A 208 11.30 -8.68 15.38
CA ILE A 208 10.35 -7.88 16.17
C ILE A 208 10.30 -8.35 17.64
N LYS A 209 10.38 -9.66 17.89
CA LYS A 209 10.36 -10.22 19.25
C LYS A 209 11.70 -10.13 19.97
N ASN A 210 12.80 -9.97 19.23
CA ASN A 210 14.15 -10.04 19.76
C ASN A 210 14.90 -8.72 19.47
N GLU A 211 15.51 -8.60 18.31
CA GLU A 211 16.40 -7.48 17.94
C GLU A 211 15.73 -6.09 18.03
N TRP A 212 14.42 -6.02 17.75
CA TRP A 212 13.67 -4.78 17.73
C TRP A 212 12.62 -4.70 18.85
N ALA A 213 12.69 -5.58 19.85
CA ALA A 213 11.70 -5.63 20.93
C ALA A 213 11.55 -4.27 21.63
N ASP A 214 12.65 -3.56 21.83
CA ASP A 214 12.68 -2.25 22.50
C ASP A 214 12.02 -1.13 21.67
N GLN A 215 11.82 -1.34 20.36
CA GLN A 215 11.20 -0.36 19.46
C GLN A 215 9.69 -0.57 19.32
N VAL A 216 9.18 -1.76 19.67
CA VAL A 216 7.77 -2.12 19.48
C VAL A 216 6.83 -1.18 20.23
N GLU A 217 7.20 -0.78 21.45
CA GLU A 217 6.37 0.14 22.24
C GLU A 217 6.25 1.53 21.59
N GLU A 218 7.27 1.96 20.84
CA GLU A 218 7.23 3.21 20.09
C GLU A 218 6.32 3.08 18.86
N TRP A 219 6.41 1.98 18.12
CA TRP A 219 5.58 1.73 16.93
C TRP A 219 4.08 1.59 17.27
N GLU A 220 3.76 1.09 18.47
CA GLU A 220 2.38 0.94 18.95
C GLU A 220 1.79 2.26 19.48
N LYS A 221 2.58 3.32 19.66
CA LYS A 221 2.11 4.62 20.13
C LYS A 221 1.64 5.49 18.97
N CYS A 222 0.38 5.91 19.04
CA CYS A 222 -0.12 7.03 18.25
C CYS A 222 0.18 8.33 19.00
N GLY A 223 0.96 9.24 18.40
CA GLY A 223 1.32 10.52 19.05
C GLY A 223 0.15 11.51 19.20
N SER A 224 -0.99 11.26 18.53
CA SER A 224 -2.23 12.06 18.61
C SER A 224 -3.42 11.19 19.03
N ASP A 225 -4.48 11.83 19.52
CA ASP A 225 -5.78 11.16 19.79
C ASP A 225 -6.53 10.79 18.48
N GLU A 226 -5.92 11.06 17.31
CA GLU A 226 -6.52 10.82 16.00
C GLU A 226 -6.26 9.38 15.55
N VAL A 227 -7.33 8.60 15.50
CA VAL A 227 -7.31 7.27 14.89
C VAL A 227 -7.79 7.42 13.45
N PRO A 228 -7.00 6.99 12.44
CA PRO A 228 -5.67 6.36 12.50
C PRO A 228 -4.48 7.35 12.50
N CYS A 229 -3.29 6.89 12.91
CA CYS A 229 -2.04 7.67 13.07
C CYS A 229 -1.37 8.13 11.76
N THR A 230 -2.15 8.48 10.75
CA THR A 230 -1.68 8.66 9.37
C THR A 230 -0.59 9.71 9.25
N GLU A 231 -0.72 10.88 9.91
CA GLU A 231 0.32 11.92 9.90
C GLU A 231 1.70 11.41 10.38
N MET A 232 1.72 10.55 11.40
CA MET A 232 2.95 9.98 11.94
C MET A 232 3.63 9.06 10.93
N TYR A 233 2.85 8.16 10.31
CA TYR A 233 3.36 7.23 9.31
C TYR A 233 3.93 7.98 8.10
N VAL A 234 3.20 8.96 7.56
CA VAL A 234 3.69 9.74 6.42
C VAL A 234 4.95 10.54 6.77
N ALA A 235 5.02 11.13 7.96
CA ALA A 235 6.18 11.90 8.38
C ALA A 235 7.46 11.05 8.52
N GLN A 236 7.33 9.78 8.94
CA GLN A 236 8.46 8.84 9.03
C GLN A 236 8.94 8.39 7.65
N GLU A 237 8.03 8.31 6.69
CA GLU A 237 8.27 7.68 5.38
C GLU A 237 8.47 8.68 4.24
N THR A 238 8.35 9.99 4.50
CA THR A 238 8.64 11.02 3.49
C THR A 238 10.13 11.03 3.15
N VAL A 239 10.48 10.67 1.90
CA VAL A 239 11.88 10.51 1.47
C VAL A 239 12.42 11.70 0.66
N CYS A 240 13.70 12.02 0.93
CA CYS A 240 14.63 12.66 -0.01
C CYS A 240 15.69 11.62 -0.46
#